data_AF-E3KVZ9-F1
#
_entry.id   AF-E3KVZ9-F1
#
_cell.length_a   1.000
_cell.length_b   1.000
_cell.length_c   1.000
_cell.angle_alpha   90.00
_cell.angle_beta   90.00
_cell.angle_gamma   90.00
#
_symmetry.space_group_name_H-M   'P 1'
#
loop_
_entity.id
_entity.type
_entity.pdbx_description
1 polymer ?
#
loop_
_entity_poly.entity_id
_entity_poly.type
_entity_poly.pdbx_seq_one_letter_code
_entity_poly.pdbx_strand_id
1 'polypeptide(L)'
;MGWNSDFALDCHYELRDDDFTWQANQLAERGFNAAGYKTFVFDCGWEASSKDGTPGYLKRVFPNGPQEHASWLKWKGFNMGLGTWGGKINLTKDLIEHGSNEKLRLI
;
A
#
# COMPACT_ATOMS: atom_id res chain seq x y z
N MET A 1 -0.64 16.14 -0.27
CA MET A 1 0.20 15.47 -1.30
C MET A 1 0.78 14.21 -0.71
N GLY A 2 1.21 13.25 -1.52
CA GLY A 2 1.69 11.96 -1.03
C GLY A 2 2.48 11.15 -2.05
N TRP A 3 2.78 9.92 -1.66
CA TRP A 3 3.46 8.91 -2.45
C TRP A 3 2.57 7.66 -2.55
N ASN A 4 2.68 6.93 -3.66
CA ASN A 4 1.86 5.77 -3.97
C ASN A 4 2.73 4.62 -4.48
N SER A 5 2.47 3.39 -4.02
CA SER A 5 3.30 2.23 -4.31
C SER A 5 3.19 1.69 -5.74
N ASP A 6 2.08 1.93 -6.44
CA ASP A 6 1.82 1.38 -7.78
C ASP A 6 2.94 1.74 -8.77
N PHE A 7 3.31 3.02 -8.86
CA PHE A 7 4.35 3.46 -9.79
C PHE A 7 5.78 3.18 -9.34
N ALA A 8 5.99 2.97 -8.04
CA ALA A 8 7.33 2.93 -7.46
C ALA A 8 7.79 1.51 -7.15
N LEU A 9 6.85 0.60 -6.86
CA LEU A 9 7.10 -0.78 -6.49
C LEU A 9 6.33 -1.78 -7.38
N ASP A 10 5.47 -1.29 -8.29
CA ASP A 10 4.53 -2.10 -9.09
C ASP A 10 3.57 -2.92 -8.22
N CYS A 11 2.64 -3.65 -8.83
CA CYS A 11 1.74 -4.58 -8.15
C CYS A 11 2.34 -5.98 -8.01
N HIS A 12 3.61 -6.07 -7.60
CA HIS A 12 4.26 -7.36 -7.44
C HIS A 12 3.67 -8.17 -6.29
N TYR A 13 3.42 -9.46 -6.53
CA TYR A 13 2.97 -10.40 -5.50
C TYR A 13 4.08 -10.72 -4.48
N GLU A 14 5.24 -10.07 -4.51
CA GLU A 14 6.35 -10.34 -3.58
C GLU A 14 6.57 -9.22 -2.57
N LEU A 15 5.79 -8.13 -2.63
CA LEU A 15 5.94 -7.00 -1.70
C LEU A 15 5.82 -7.43 -0.24
N ARG A 16 6.71 -6.88 0.58
CA ARG A 16 6.88 -7.17 2.01
C ARG A 16 6.92 -5.88 2.80
N ASP A 17 6.74 -5.99 4.12
CA ASP A 17 6.92 -4.90 5.08
C ASP A 17 8.22 -4.11 4.82
N ASP A 18 9.34 -4.83 4.66
CA ASP A 18 10.67 -4.22 4.46
C ASP A 18 10.72 -3.26 3.25
N ASP A 19 10.01 -3.56 2.17
CA ASP A 19 9.98 -2.71 0.97
C ASP A 19 9.31 -1.36 1.26
N PHE A 20 8.17 -1.41 1.96
CA PHE A 20 7.43 -0.21 2.34
C PHE A 20 8.16 0.59 3.42
N THR A 21 8.73 -0.10 4.40
CA THR A 21 9.51 0.51 5.48
C THR A 21 10.75 1.19 4.94
N TRP A 22 11.47 0.55 4.01
CA TRP A 22 12.62 1.17 3.32
C TRP A 22 12.22 2.43 2.56
N GLN A 23 11.14 2.35 1.78
CA GLN A 23 10.68 3.48 0.97
C GLN A 23 10.22 4.68 1.80
N ALA A 24 9.48 4.45 2.89
CA ALA A 24 9.08 5.51 3.81
C ALA A 24 10.28 6.17 4.51
N ASN A 25 11.33 5.39 4.84
CA ASN A 25 12.60 5.95 5.32
C ASN A 25 13.24 6.85 4.26
N GLN A 26 13.33 6.41 3.01
CA GLN A 26 13.91 7.21 1.92
C GLN A 26 13.17 8.54 1.68
N LEU A 27 11.84 8.54 1.76
CA LEU A 27 11.06 9.77 1.64
C LEU A 27 11.29 10.73 2.81
N ALA A 28 11.37 10.20 4.04
CA ALA A 28 11.64 11.02 5.22
C ALA A 28 13.06 11.60 5.21
N GLU A 29 14.07 10.78 4.89
CA GLU A 29 15.48 11.19 4.81
C GLU A 29 15.72 12.29 3.77
N ARG A 30 14.97 12.25 2.66
CA ARG A 30 15.04 13.25 1.59
C ARG A 30 14.13 14.46 1.83
N GLY A 31 13.46 14.54 2.98
CA GLY A 31 12.65 15.68 3.39
C GLY A 31 11.29 15.82 2.69
N PHE A 32 10.78 14.78 2.03
CA PHE A 32 9.47 14.82 1.38
C PHE A 32 8.34 15.08 2.38
N ASN A 33 8.43 14.47 3.57
CA ASN A 33 7.50 14.75 4.67
C ASN A 33 7.53 16.23 5.07
N ALA A 34 8.70 16.87 5.14
CA ALA A 34 8.84 18.30 5.45
C ALA A 34 8.32 19.18 4.29
N ALA A 35 8.47 18.74 3.05
CA ALA A 35 7.96 19.41 1.85
C ALA A 35 6.45 19.26 1.62
N GLY A 36 5.71 18.61 2.53
CA GLY A 36 4.24 18.51 2.48
C GLY A 36 3.69 17.25 1.81
N TYR A 37 4.55 16.28 1.44
CA TYR A 37 4.11 14.94 1.05
C TYR A 37 3.82 14.15 2.32
N LYS A 38 2.57 14.20 2.77
CA LYS A 38 2.11 13.70 4.07
C LYS A 38 1.32 12.40 3.99
N THR A 39 1.11 11.81 2.82
CA THR A 39 0.35 10.56 2.67
C THR A 39 1.22 9.49 2.01
N PHE A 40 1.22 8.28 2.56
CA PHE A 40 1.92 7.11 2.04
C PHE A 40 0.88 6.03 1.73
N VAL A 41 0.65 5.75 0.44
CA VAL A 41 -0.42 4.88 -0.03
C VAL A 41 0.13 3.50 -0.41
N PHE A 42 -0.41 2.47 0.22
CA PHE A 42 -0.29 1.07 -0.19
C PHE A 42 -1.37 0.80 -1.22
N ASP A 43 -1.02 0.76 -2.50
CA ASP A 43 -2.00 0.78 -3.57
C ASP A 43 -2.50 -0.62 -3.97
N CYS A 44 -1.57 -1.58 -4.08
CA CYS A 44 -1.84 -2.96 -4.46
C CYS A 44 -0.82 -3.91 -3.82
N GLY A 45 -1.12 -5.21 -3.86
CA GLY A 45 -0.24 -6.26 -3.35
C GLY A 45 -0.26 -6.41 -1.82
N TRP A 46 -1.18 -5.70 -1.15
CA TRP A 46 -1.39 -5.77 0.30
C TRP A 46 -2.64 -6.58 0.67
N GLU A 47 -3.62 -6.68 -0.24
CA GLU A 47 -4.90 -7.35 0.00
C GLU A 47 -4.76 -8.87 0.06
N ALA A 48 -5.53 -9.50 0.94
CA ALA A 48 -5.75 -10.94 0.94
C ALA A 48 -7.23 -11.26 0.72
N SER A 49 -7.51 -12.26 -0.12
CA SER A 49 -8.86 -12.81 -0.30
C SER A 49 -9.27 -13.65 0.91
N SER A 50 -10.48 -13.45 1.41
CA SER A 50 -11.13 -14.37 2.35
C SER A 50 -12.25 -15.16 1.65
N LYS A 51 -12.64 -16.30 2.21
CA LYS A 51 -13.75 -17.12 1.69
C LYS A 51 -15.13 -16.51 1.96
N ASP A 52 -15.24 -15.65 2.98
CA ASP A 52 -16.48 -15.03 3.43
C ASP A 52 -16.69 -13.60 2.88
N GLY A 53 -15.77 -13.11 2.05
CA GLY A 53 -15.83 -11.77 1.46
C GLY A 53 -15.33 -10.65 2.38
N THR A 54 -14.92 -10.96 3.61
CA THR A 54 -14.26 -10.01 4.52
C THR A 54 -12.91 -9.57 3.94
N PRO A 55 -12.65 -8.25 3.77
CA PRO A 55 -11.34 -7.77 3.33
C PRO A 55 -10.23 -8.23 4.28
N GLY A 56 -9.30 -9.02 3.74
CA GLY A 56 -8.11 -9.45 4.45
C GLY A 56 -6.88 -8.67 4.01
N TYR A 57 -5.76 -8.90 4.71
CA TYR A 57 -4.47 -8.37 4.33
C TYR A 57 -3.39 -9.44 4.40
N LEU A 58 -2.34 -9.27 3.61
CA LEU A 58 -1.22 -10.18 3.54
C LEU A 58 -0.28 -9.97 4.73
N LYS A 59 -0.06 -11.03 5.52
CA LYS A 59 0.86 -10.99 6.68
C LYS A 59 2.30 -10.64 6.31
N ARG A 60 2.73 -10.89 5.07
CA ARG A 60 4.08 -10.48 4.63
C ARG A 60 4.22 -8.95 4.49
N VAL A 61 3.11 -8.25 4.22
CA VAL A 61 3.05 -6.78 4.10
C VAL A 61 2.75 -6.16 5.46
N PHE A 62 1.83 -6.77 6.22
CA PHE A 62 1.45 -6.31 7.56
C PHE A 62 1.61 -7.45 8.58
N PRO A 63 2.85 -7.78 8.99
CA PRO A 63 3.10 -8.90 9.91
C PRO A 63 2.41 -8.73 11.27
N ASN A 64 2.33 -7.48 11.73
CA ASN A 64 1.69 -7.11 12.98
C ASN A 64 0.35 -6.36 12.77
N GLY A 65 -0.17 -6.40 11.55
CA GLY A 65 -1.39 -5.70 11.16
C GLY A 65 -1.18 -4.24 10.71
N PRO A 66 -2.14 -3.69 9.94
CA PRO A 66 -2.00 -2.37 9.31
C PRO A 66 -1.96 -1.22 10.32
N GLN A 67 -2.51 -1.39 11.53
CA GLN A 67 -2.51 -0.34 12.57
C GLN A 67 -1.11 -0.02 13.09
N GLU A 68 -0.22 -1.01 13.14
CA GLU A 68 1.17 -0.79 13.54
C GLU A 68 1.90 0.06 12.49
N HIS A 69 1.73 -0.26 11.21
CA HIS A 69 2.25 0.55 10.10
C HIS A 69 1.70 1.97 10.12
N ALA A 70 0.39 2.15 10.35
CA ALA A 70 -0.21 3.47 10.44
C ALA A 70 0.43 4.31 11.56
N SER A 71 0.70 3.69 12.71
CA SER A 71 1.34 4.36 13.85
C SER A 71 2.80 4.71 13.55
N TRP A 72 3.55 3.78 12.95
CA TRP A 72 4.94 3.99 12.56
C TRP A 72 5.10 5.07 11.48
N LEU A 73 4.25 5.06 10.45
CA LEU A 73 4.21 6.11 9.41
C LEU A 73 3.88 7.47 10.01
N LYS A 74 2.94 7.52 10.95
CA LYS A 74 2.59 8.76 11.66
C LYS A 74 3.78 9.34 12.41
N TRP A 75 4.57 8.49 13.07
CA TRP A 75 5.81 8.90 13.72
C TRP A 75 6.85 9.44 12.73
N LYS A 76 6.91 8.89 11.51
CA LYS A 76 7.74 9.40 10.40
C LYS A 76 7.20 10.67 9.73
N GLY A 77 6.00 11.12 10.10
CA GLY A 77 5.36 12.30 9.52
C GLY A 77 4.53 12.04 8.27
N PHE A 78 4.07 10.79 8.07
CA PHE A 78 3.14 10.39 7.01
C PHE A 78 1.83 9.85 7.60
N ASN A 79 0.72 10.04 6.89
CA ASN A 79 -0.54 9.34 7.08
C ASN A 79 -0.56 8.11 6.18
N MET A 80 -1.13 7.01 6.68
CA MET A 80 -1.31 5.81 5.87
C MET A 80 -2.58 5.90 5.02
N GLY A 81 -2.47 5.53 3.75
CA GLY A 81 -3.60 5.31 2.85
C GLY A 81 -3.58 3.89 2.29
N LEU A 82 -4.75 3.35 1.97
CA LEU A 82 -4.92 2.06 1.32
C LEU A 82 -5.69 2.25 0.01
N GLY A 83 -5.12 1.78 -1.09
CA GLY A 83 -5.81 1.62 -2.37
C GLY A 83 -6.60 0.32 -2.36
N THR A 84 -7.79 0.33 -2.98
CA THR A 84 -8.59 -0.88 -3.17
C THR A 84 -9.40 -0.76 -4.45
N TRP A 85 -10.11 -1.82 -4.79
CA TRP A 85 -10.81 -1.95 -6.05
C TRP A 85 -12.32 -2.10 -5.80
N GLY A 86 -13.13 -1.24 -6.44
CA GLY A 86 -14.59 -1.32 -6.35
C GLY A 86 -15.22 -2.32 -7.32
N GLY A 87 -14.42 -2.91 -8.22
CA GLY A 87 -14.85 -3.89 -9.23
C GLY A 87 -14.62 -5.34 -8.80
N LYS A 88 -15.14 -6.29 -9.58
CA LYS A 88 -14.84 -7.72 -9.40
C LYS A 88 -13.40 -7.99 -9.81
N ILE A 89 -12.52 -8.17 -8.83
CA ILE A 89 -11.13 -8.57 -9.08
C ILE A 89 -10.90 -10.01 -8.68
N ASN A 90 -10.24 -10.75 -9.57
CA ASN A 90 -9.67 -12.04 -9.25
C ASN A 90 -8.22 -11.81 -8.81
N LEU A 91 -8.02 -11.57 -7.50
CA LEU A 91 -6.73 -11.16 -6.92
C LEU A 91 -5.56 -12.06 -7.33
N THR A 92 -5.81 -13.33 -7.66
CA THR A 92 -4.77 -14.27 -8.12
C THR A 92 -4.41 -14.17 -9.60
N LYS A 93 -5.32 -13.73 -10.47
CA LYS A 93 -5.09 -13.63 -11.93
C LYS A 93 -4.71 -12.21 -12.34
N ASP A 94 -5.39 -11.21 -11.78
CA ASP A 94 -5.21 -9.82 -12.19
C ASP A 94 -3.88 -9.23 -11.67
N LEU A 95 -3.38 -9.69 -10.51
CA LEU A 95 -2.02 -9.36 -10.05
C LEU A 95 -0.90 -9.96 -10.93
N ILE A 96 -1.22 -10.96 -11.76
CA ILE A 96 -0.26 -11.61 -12.66
C ILE A 96 -0.40 -11.07 -14.10
N GLU A 97 -1.62 -10.73 -14.54
CA GLU A 97 -1.91 -10.48 -15.95
C GLU A 97 -2.17 -9.01 -16.30
N HIS A 98 -2.70 -8.16 -15.41
CA HIS A 98 -3.20 -6.84 -15.80
C HIS A 98 -2.97 -5.73 -14.77
N GLY A 99 -1.85 -5.01 -14.95
CA GLY A 99 -1.66 -3.68 -14.39
C GLY A 99 -2.72 -2.70 -14.90
N SER A 100 -3.60 -2.27 -13.99
CA SER A 100 -4.49 -1.10 -14.08
C SER A 100 -5.55 -1.09 -15.21
N ASN A 101 -6.84 -1.21 -14.87
CA ASN A 101 -7.87 -0.63 -15.76
C ASN A 101 -9.15 -0.09 -15.12
N GLU A 102 -9.37 -0.14 -13.79
CA GLU A 102 -10.50 0.58 -13.16
C GLU A 102 -10.26 0.76 -11.65
N LYS A 103 -9.42 1.73 -11.25
CA LYS A 103 -9.19 2.10 -9.84
C LYS A 103 -10.10 3.27 -9.44
N LEU A 104 -10.94 3.08 -8.42
CA LEU A 104 -11.61 4.16 -7.72
C LEU A 104 -10.62 4.82 -6.76
N ARG A 105 -10.16 6.03 -7.08
CA ARG A 105 -9.32 6.84 -6.20
C ARG A 105 -10.18 7.55 -5.16
N LEU A 106 -10.18 7.04 -3.93
CA LEU A 106 -10.67 7.81 -2.78
C LEU A 106 -9.52 8.72 -2.33
N ILE A 107 -9.69 10.03 -2.53
CA ILE A 107 -8.75 11.09 -2.14
C ILE A 107 -9.07 11.55 -0.72
#